data_AF-A0A523NJ57-F1
#
_entry.id   AF-A0A523NJ57-F1
#
_cell.length_a   1.000
_cell.length_b   1.000
_cell.length_c   1.000
_cell.angle_alpha   90.00
_cell.angle_beta   90.00
_cell.angle_gamma   90.00
#
_symmetry.space_group_name_H-M   'P 1'
#
loop_
_entity.id
_entity.type
_entity.pdbx_description
1 polymer ?
#
loop_
_entity_poly.entity_id
_entity_poly.type
_entity_poly.pdbx_seq_one_letter_code
_entity_poly.pdbx_strand_id
1 'polypeptide(L)'
;MTGYMVVISILGYMAFYLSIQMAQADRVIHEMNPASMTAEEINVVKERLSMTVNRLSSEARWIALLGALFCLIGLIYTYNLVVRPLRKLVVFAETGQGELPEIKNNNEIKQLMTAIVGPPNPPHENQNPRNS
;
A
#
# COMPACT_ATOMS: atom_id res chain seq x y z
N MET A 1 4.17 -11.86 -1.19
CA MET A 1 5.47 -11.26 -0.81
C MET A 1 5.66 -9.83 -1.32
N THR A 2 5.26 -9.49 -2.55
CA THR A 2 5.44 -8.17 -3.15
C THR A 2 4.79 -7.01 -2.38
N GLY A 3 3.62 -7.24 -1.75
CA GLY A 3 2.93 -6.20 -0.97
C GLY A 3 3.71 -5.70 0.25
N TYR A 4 4.36 -6.60 0.99
CA TYR A 4 5.18 -6.22 2.14
C TYR A 4 6.42 -5.41 1.73
N MET A 5 7.04 -5.74 0.60
CA MET A 5 8.18 -4.98 0.07
C MET A 5 7.79 -3.54 -0.29
N VAL A 6 6.58 -3.33 -0.82
CA VAL A 6 6.05 -2.00 -1.13
C VAL A 6 5.83 -1.19 0.15
N VAL A 7 5.20 -1.79 1.18
CA VAL A 7 4.95 -1.12 2.46
C VAL A 7 6.26 -0.74 3.15
N ILE A 8 7.24 -1.67 3.21
CA ILE A 8 8.55 -1.41 3.81
C ILE A 8 9.29 -0.29 3.06
N SER A 9 9.22 -0.27 1.73
CA SER A 9 9.84 0.78 0.91
C SER A 9 9.23 2.16 1.17
N ILE A 10 7.91 2.25 1.30
CA ILE A 10 7.22 3.51 1.62
C ILE A 10 7.62 4.00 3.02
N LEU A 11 7.63 3.11 4.01
CA LEU A 11 8.03 3.46 5.37
C LEU A 11 9.50 3.89 5.45
N GLY A 12 10.38 3.19 4.72
CA GLY A 12 11.81 3.53 4.63
C GLY A 12 12.04 4.89 3.98
N TYR A 13 11.35 5.20 2.89
CA TYR A 13 11.40 6.52 2.27
C TYR A 13 10.93 7.62 3.22
N MET A 14 9.82 7.41 3.93
CA MET A 14 9.31 8.38 4.90
C MET A 14 10.28 8.63 6.06
N ALA A 15 10.89 7.57 6.59
CA ALA A 15 11.89 7.68 7.65
C ALA A 15 13.13 8.46 7.18
N PHE A 16 13.63 8.14 5.98
CA PHE A 16 14.78 8.84 5.38
C PHE A 16 14.47 10.33 5.14
N TYR A 17 13.32 10.62 4.55
CA TYR A 17 12.86 11.97 4.27
C TYR A 17 12.76 12.81 5.55
N LEU A 18 12.13 12.28 6.60
CA LEU A 18 12.02 12.97 7.89
C LEU A 18 13.40 13.16 8.55
N SER A 19 14.31 12.20 8.42
CA SER A 19 15.67 12.33 9.00
C SER A 19 16.45 13.52 8.42
N ILE A 20 16.34 13.74 7.11
CA ILE A 20 16.99 14.87 6.42
C ILE A 20 16.37 16.21 6.83
N GLN A 21 15.04 16.25 6.97
CA GLN A 21 14.31 17.46 7.37
C GLN A 21 14.65 17.84 8.81
N MET A 22 14.70 16.87 9.73
CA MET A 22 15.07 17.08 11.12
C MET A 22 16.53 17.55 11.26
N ALA A 23 17.46 17.00 10.48
CA ALA A 23 18.85 17.46 10.48
C ALA A 23 19.01 18.91 9.98
N GLN A 24 18.18 19.36 9.05
CA GLN A 24 18.17 20.76 8.59
C GLN A 24 17.59 21.69 9.65
N ALA A 25 16.50 21.29 10.32
CA ALA A 25 15.95 22.06 11.43
C ALA A 25 16.93 22.16 12.60
N ASP A 26 17.60 21.06 12.94
CA ASP A 26 18.59 21.01 14.02
C ASP A 26 19.79 21.94 13.75
N ARG A 27 20.33 21.96 12.51
CA ARG A 27 21.39 22.91 12.14
C ARG A 27 20.99 24.37 12.34
N VAL A 28 19.77 24.75 11.94
CA VAL A 28 19.25 26.12 12.09
C VAL A 28 19.09 26.48 13.57
N ILE A 29 18.68 25.53 14.41
CA ILE A 29 18.54 25.72 15.85
C ILE A 29 19.92 25.79 16.53
N HIS A 30 20.89 24.97 16.10
CA HIS A 30 22.24 24.93 16.69
C HIS A 30 23.06 26.19 16.38
N GLU A 31 22.74 26.89 15.29
CA GLU A 31 23.28 28.21 14.98
C GLU A 31 22.71 29.32 15.90
N MET A 32 21.68 29.04 16.70
CA MET A 32 21.14 30.00 17.67
C MET A 32 21.96 30.01 18.97
N ASN A 33 22.65 31.12 19.23
CA ASN A 33 23.13 31.45 20.57
C ASN A 33 22.26 32.58 21.17
N PRO A 34 21.22 32.24 21.97
CA PRO A 34 20.29 33.24 22.51
C PRO A 34 20.93 34.26 23.45
N ALA A 35 22.16 34.01 23.93
CA ALA A 35 22.90 34.92 24.80
C ALA A 35 23.77 35.94 24.04
N SER A 36 24.06 35.73 22.76
CA SER A 36 24.96 36.61 21.98
C SER A 36 24.36 37.14 20.68
N MET A 37 23.17 36.69 20.28
CA MET A 37 22.55 37.12 19.03
C MET A 37 21.85 38.47 19.16
N THR A 38 22.05 39.32 18.15
CA THR A 38 21.28 40.55 17.97
C THR A 38 19.86 40.24 17.49
N ALA A 39 18.92 41.18 17.68
CA ALA A 39 17.53 41.01 17.25
C ALA A 39 17.40 40.76 15.72
N GLU A 40 18.32 41.30 14.93
CA GLU A 40 18.42 41.11 13.48
C GLU A 40 18.71 39.64 13.12
N GLU A 41 19.71 39.04 13.77
CA GLU A 41 20.12 37.65 13.52
C GLU A 41 19.02 36.66 13.94
N ILE A 42 18.31 36.95 15.03
CA ILE A 42 17.15 36.15 15.47
C ILE A 42 16.05 36.17 14.40
N ASN A 43 15.78 37.32 13.77
CA ASN A 43 14.79 37.42 12.70
C ASN A 43 15.21 36.61 11.47
N VAL A 44 16.49 36.64 11.10
CA VAL A 44 17.01 35.83 9.97
C VAL A 44 16.86 34.33 10.24
N VAL A 45 17.17 33.87 11.46
CA VAL A 45 16.99 32.45 11.82
C VAL A 45 15.52 32.06 11.83
N LYS A 46 14.65 32.91 12.38
CA LYS A 46 13.20 32.69 12.38
C LYS A 46 12.64 32.59 10.96
N GLU A 47 13.11 33.43 10.05
CA GLU A 47 12.72 33.39 8.64
C GLU A 47 13.16 32.09 7.97
N ARG A 48 14.42 31.67 8.16
CA ARG A 48 14.94 30.40 7.64
C ARG A 48 14.18 29.20 8.18
N LEU A 49 13.88 29.19 9.49
CA LEU A 49 13.09 28.13 10.11
C LEU A 49 11.66 28.10 9.57
N SER A 50 11.03 29.26 9.41
CA SER A 50 9.69 29.39 8.81
C SER A 50 9.66 28.88 7.37
N MET A 51 10.67 29.20 6.56
CA MET A 51 10.80 28.68 5.19
C MET A 51 10.96 27.15 5.17
N THR A 52 11.81 26.59 6.04
CA THR A 52 12.00 25.13 6.16
C THR A 52 10.70 24.43 6.58
N VAL A 53 9.98 24.96 7.58
CA VAL A 53 8.72 24.38 8.04
C VAL A 53 7.63 24.47 6.97
N ASN A 54 7.52 25.59 6.26
CA ASN A 54 6.56 25.72 5.17
C ASN A 54 6.85 24.75 4.03
N ARG A 55 8.13 24.57 3.68
CA ARG A 55 8.55 23.57 2.69
C ARG A 55 8.19 22.16 3.14
N LEU A 56 8.55 21.76 4.36
CA LEU A 56 8.20 20.46 4.93
C LEU A 56 6.68 20.23 4.92
N SER A 57 5.90 21.22 5.34
CA SER A 57 4.43 21.15 5.37
C SER A 57 3.85 20.95 3.97
N SER A 58 4.33 21.71 2.98
CA SER A 58 3.88 21.56 1.59
C SER A 58 4.21 20.19 1.00
N GLU A 59 5.43 19.70 1.20
CA GLU A 59 5.88 18.40 0.70
C GLU A 59 5.14 17.25 1.41
N ALA A 60 4.95 17.32 2.73
CA ALA A 60 4.16 16.35 3.50
C ALA A 60 2.70 16.29 3.03
N ARG A 61 2.10 17.44 2.69
CA ARG A 61 0.74 17.50 2.13
C ARG A 61 0.65 16.78 0.78
N TRP A 62 1.64 16.93 -0.10
CA TRP A 62 1.69 16.21 -1.36
C TRP A 62 1.84 14.70 -1.17
N ILE A 63 2.71 14.28 -0.26
CA ILE A 63 2.89 12.86 0.07
C ILE A 63 1.59 12.27 0.64
N ALA A 64 0.90 12.98 1.53
CA ALA A 64 -0.37 12.54 2.10
C ALA A 64 -1.45 12.38 1.03
N LEU A 65 -1.55 13.33 0.09
CA LEU A 65 -2.50 13.25 -1.02
C LEU A 65 -2.22 12.06 -1.94
N LEU A 66 -0.95 11.86 -2.34
CA LEU A 66 -0.57 10.73 -3.17
C LEU A 66 -0.77 9.40 -2.43
N GLY A 67 -0.40 9.33 -1.15
CA GLY A 67 -0.61 8.16 -0.31
C GLY A 67 -2.09 7.79 -0.18
N ALA A 68 -2.97 8.78 0.03
CA ALA A 68 -4.41 8.57 0.07
C ALA A 68 -4.96 8.03 -1.27
N LEU A 69 -4.48 8.56 -2.41
CA LEU A 69 -4.85 8.07 -3.73
C LEU A 69 -4.48 6.61 -3.93
N PHE A 70 -3.23 6.23 -3.63
CA PHE A 70 -2.78 4.85 -3.75
C PHE A 70 -3.50 3.92 -2.79
N CYS A 71 -3.84 4.38 -1.59
CA CYS A 71 -4.62 3.61 -0.61
C CYS A 71 -6.02 3.28 -1.16
N LEU A 72 -6.70 4.24 -1.78
CA LEU A 72 -8.02 4.01 -2.40
C LEU A 72 -7.93 2.98 -3.54
N ILE A 73 -6.93 3.11 -4.41
CA ILE A 73 -6.71 2.15 -5.52
C ILE A 73 -6.41 0.75 -4.97
N GLY A 74 -5.53 0.65 -3.98
CA GLY A 74 -5.18 -0.61 -3.31
C GLY A 74 -6.39 -1.27 -2.65
N LEU A 75 -7.27 -0.48 -2.04
CA LEU A 75 -8.51 -0.97 -1.41
C LEU A 75 -9.48 -1.54 -2.45
N ILE A 76 -9.68 -0.84 -3.58
CA ILE A 76 -10.51 -1.35 -4.69
C ILE A 76 -9.94 -2.65 -5.24
N TYR A 77 -8.62 -2.71 -5.46
CA TYR A 77 -7.95 -3.90 -5.96
C TYR A 77 -8.09 -5.08 -4.99
N THR A 78 -7.86 -4.84 -3.70
CA THR A 78 -8.03 -5.84 -2.63
C THR A 78 -9.46 -6.34 -2.56
N TYR A 79 -10.44 -5.43 -2.64
CA TYR A 79 -11.85 -5.80 -2.63
C TYR A 79 -12.20 -6.73 -3.80
N ASN A 80 -11.77 -6.36 -5.02
CA ASN A 80 -12.11 -7.11 -6.23
C ASN A 80 -11.42 -8.46 -6.33
N LEU A 81 -10.18 -8.58 -5.87
CA LEU A 81 -9.39 -9.81 -6.03
C LEU A 81 -9.37 -10.73 -4.82
N VAL A 82 -9.68 -10.21 -3.63
CA VAL A 82 -9.61 -10.98 -2.39
C VAL A 82 -10.98 -11.10 -1.76
N VAL A 83 -11.60 -9.97 -1.40
CA VAL A 83 -12.85 -9.97 -0.62
C VAL A 83 -14.01 -10.56 -1.42
N ARG A 84 -14.19 -10.11 -2.68
CA ARG A 84 -15.30 -10.57 -3.52
C ARG A 84 -15.21 -12.08 -3.83
N PRO A 85 -14.06 -12.65 -4.23
CA PRO A 85 -13.93 -14.09 -4.41
C PRO A 85 -14.13 -14.90 -3.12
N LEU A 86 -13.55 -14.47 -2.00
CA LEU A 86 -13.73 -15.14 -0.71
C LEU A 86 -15.19 -15.18 -0.29
N ARG A 87 -15.92 -14.07 -0.44
CA ARG A 87 -17.36 -14.02 -0.11
C ARG A 87 -18.17 -15.00 -0.96
N LYS A 88 -17.85 -15.13 -2.26
CA LYS A 88 -18.48 -16.13 -3.13
C LYS A 88 -18.17 -17.56 -2.67
N LEU A 89 -16.93 -17.85 -2.27
CA LEU A 89 -16.54 -19.17 -1.76
C LEU A 89 -17.25 -19.51 -0.44
N VAL A 90 -17.37 -18.55 0.48
CA VAL A 90 -18.10 -18.75 1.74
C VAL A 90 -19.56 -19.09 1.47
N VAL A 91 -20.23 -18.32 0.60
CA VAL A 91 -21.62 -18.60 0.23
C VAL A 91 -21.73 -20.00 -0.39
N PHE A 92 -20.85 -20.36 -1.33
CA PHE A 92 -20.85 -21.70 -1.93
C PHE A 92 -20.68 -22.82 -0.88
N ALA A 93 -19.77 -22.63 0.07
CA ALA A 93 -19.52 -23.61 1.13
C ALA A 93 -20.70 -23.76 2.11
N GLU A 94 -21.40 -22.67 2.40
CA GLU A 94 -22.55 -22.67 3.32
C GLU A 94 -23.85 -23.19 2.68
N THR A 95 -24.11 -22.83 1.42
CA THR A 95 -25.38 -23.14 0.76
C THR A 95 -25.31 -24.35 -0.17
N GLY A 96 -24.11 -24.78 -0.56
CA GLY A 96 -23.90 -25.80 -1.60
C GLY A 96 -24.37 -25.37 -3.00
N GLN A 97 -24.83 -24.14 -3.17
CA GLN A 97 -25.32 -23.58 -4.42
C GLN A 97 -24.81 -22.14 -4.60
N GLY A 98 -24.07 -21.92 -5.68
CA GLY A 98 -23.54 -20.61 -6.04
C GLY A 98 -22.52 -20.69 -7.16
N GLU A 99 -22.34 -19.61 -7.92
CA GLU A 99 -21.29 -19.53 -8.93
C GLU A 99 -19.90 -19.49 -8.28
N LEU A 100 -19.03 -20.40 -8.69
CA LEU A 100 -17.62 -20.38 -8.32
C LEU A 100 -16.96 -19.10 -8.85
N PRO A 101 -16.12 -18.42 -8.04
CA PRO A 101 -15.42 -17.24 -8.52
C PRO A 101 -14.39 -17.60 -9.60
N GLU A 102 -14.42 -16.90 -10.73
CA GLU A 102 -13.35 -16.97 -11.72
C GLU A 102 -12.10 -16.25 -11.19
N ILE A 103 -11.16 -17.01 -10.64
CA ILE A 103 -9.92 -16.48 -10.06
C ILE A 103 -8.83 -16.47 -11.14
N LYS A 104 -8.58 -15.29 -11.73
CA LYS A 104 -7.60 -15.14 -12.81
C LYS A 104 -6.15 -15.14 -12.33
N ASN A 105 -5.84 -14.40 -11.26
CA ASN A 105 -4.45 -14.06 -10.89
C ASN A 105 -4.08 -14.31 -9.41
N ASN A 106 -4.96 -14.91 -8.59
CA ASN A 106 -4.68 -15.15 -7.16
C ASN A 106 -4.50 -16.65 -6.90
N ASN A 107 -3.25 -17.10 -6.80
CA ASN A 107 -2.93 -18.52 -6.64
C ASN A 107 -3.38 -19.06 -5.28
N GLU A 108 -3.32 -18.25 -4.21
CA GLU A 108 -3.75 -18.68 -2.88
C GLU A 108 -5.26 -18.94 -2.82
N ILE A 109 -6.09 -18.04 -3.36
CA ILE A 109 -7.55 -18.23 -3.38
C ILE A 109 -7.92 -19.36 -4.35
N LYS A 110 -7.18 -19.54 -5.44
CA LYS A 110 -7.38 -20.66 -6.36
C LYS A 110 -7.12 -22.01 -5.68
N GLN A 111 -6.05 -22.11 -4.89
CA GLN A 111 -5.76 -23.30 -4.08
C GLN A 111 -6.86 -23.54 -3.04
N LEU A 112 -7.34 -22.49 -2.37
CA LEU A 112 -8.45 -22.59 -1.41
C LEU A 112 -9.74 -23.10 -2.08
N MET A 113 -10.07 -22.57 -3.27
CA MET A 113 -11.22 -23.03 -4.05
C MET A 113 -11.08 -24.52 -4.41
N THR A 114 -9.91 -24.96 -4.89
CA THR A 114 -9.66 -26.37 -5.19
C THR A 114 -9.79 -27.27 -3.95
N ALA A 115 -9.40 -26.80 -2.77
CA ALA A 115 -9.57 -27.55 -1.52
C ALA A 115 -11.05 -27.69 -1.11
N ILE A 116 -11.88 -26.68 -1.36
CA ILE A 116 -13.31 -26.68 -1.00
C ILE A 116 -14.15 -27.50 -1.99
N VAL A 117 -13.86 -27.37 -3.29
CA VAL A 117 -14.70 -27.92 -4.37
C VAL A 117 -14.19 -29.29 -4.86
N GLY A 118 -12.92 -29.61 -4.59
CA GLY A 118 -12.21 -30.72 -5.21
C GLY A 118 -11.50 -30.30 -6.51
N PRO A 119 -10.62 -31.15 -7.07
CA PRO A 119 -9.95 -30.86 -8.34
C PRO A 119 -10.99 -30.64 -9.44
N PRO A 120 -10.78 -29.67 -10.36
CA PRO A 120 -11.66 -29.51 -11.50
C PRO A 120 -11.74 -30.82 -12.27
N ASN A 121 -12.96 -31.30 -12.57
CA ASN A 121 -13.14 -32.48 -13.41
C ASN A 121 -12.36 -32.27 -14.72
N PRO A 122 -11.52 -33.25 -15.14
CA PRO A 122 -10.83 -33.14 -16.41
C PRO A 122 -11.87 -32.94 -17.52
N PRO A 123 -11.61 -32.06 -18.50
CA PRO A 123 -12.51 -31.89 -19.62
C PRO A 123 -12.75 -33.26 -20.24
N HIS A 124 -14.03 -33.61 -20.42
CA HIS A 124 -14.46 -34.86 -21.02
C HIS A 124 -13.63 -35.11 -22.28
N GLU A 125 -12.65 -36.02 -22.16
CA GLU A 125 -11.98 -36.61 -23.30
C GLU A 125 -13.09 -37.32 -24.06
N ASN A 126 -13.44 -36.74 -25.21
CA ASN A 126 -14.41 -37.30 -26.14
C ASN A 126 -14.05 -38.78 -26.35
N GLN A 127 -14.82 -39.68 -25.72
CA GLN A 127 -14.85 -41.08 -26.09
C GLN A 127 -15.37 -41.14 -27.52
N ASN A 128 -14.45 -41.04 -28.47
CA ASN A 128 -14.69 -41.36 -29.86
C ASN A 128 -14.77 -42.89 -29.95
N PRO A 129 -15.92 -43.50 -30.25
CA PRO A 129 -15.98 -44.94 -30.50
C PRO A 129 -15.32 -45.19 -31.86
N ARG A 130 -14.00 -45.41 -31.86
CA ARG A 130 -13.31 -45.95 -33.02
C ARG A 130 -13.64 -47.43 -33.11
N ASN A 131 -14.49 -47.74 -34.08
CA ASN A 131 -14.67 -49.01 -34.78
C ASN A 131 -13.58 -50.06 -34.51
N SER A 132 -13.98 -51.25 -34.06
CA SER A 132 -13.85 -52.53 -34.79
C SER A 132 -14.50 -53.65 -33.98
#